data_AF-A0A1Y1WYI8-F1
#
_entry.id   AF-A0A1Y1WYI8-F1
#
_cell.length_a   1.000
_cell.length_b   1.000
_cell.length_c   1.000
_cell.angle_alpha   90.00
_cell.angle_beta   90.00
_cell.angle_gamma   90.00
#
_symmetry.space_group_name_H-M   'P 1'
#
loop_
_entity.id
_entity.type
_entity.pdbx_description
1 polymer ?
#
loop_
_entity_poly.entity_id
_entity_poly.type
_entity_poly.pdbx_seq_one_letter_code
_entity_poly.pdbx_strand_id
1 'polypeptide(L)'
;MNKYISSLKFSKESIYISEEAQFIEELEQQKEILINESLNIKNGINILNKETIIINGENSGKLNFDNSYGIYMESIKNIKISNISINGILTTKNVENLYFKNVNFEGNIASYNNLNNVNFIFENCKFYSSNLKNNHIGIELTELNNVVFKDCLFVGNENIENILFFGGTEETLDNTIEIKNSYFNGYNNSLCFNGSFGNININNSNFTNCVDNISIYGGAVHIYKSYSNIKNSRFENCHSVGMGGCVGMITSNVDFESNVFHNCTALYGGNGLVSLDNSEQVITFQNSIHTGDPNSNYLSLGAIMSCFGKLDLIIKDLYGYGLHSTISGGLFFFNGEQNIIMRNITINDITGKNVGGLFLHALGGVEAAKVDIDGCYLSNFFQYSEINSCSFIWLNYGIAKINNCNLYNFKGRNNCILYQDTNSYTEIKNSIFEKYSSNTPSIIINNHSYGTKNEIDTLMIKNCKFMDMKTNIYTLLASTGGTVNIINTEVKDIEAINHYNGIECKTLNNYCSIFGLIVNDSILNISNTTYTNITGKIGFASYYLAK
;
A
#
# COMPACT_ATOMS: atom_id res chain seq x y z
N MET A 1 11.51 -24.06 20.18
CA MET A 1 11.65 -22.77 20.89
C MET A 1 10.93 -22.73 22.26
N ASN A 2 10.69 -23.88 22.93
CA ASN A 2 9.95 -23.98 24.21
C ASN A 2 10.83 -24.36 25.43
N LYS A 3 12.16 -24.16 25.38
CA LYS A 3 13.09 -24.81 26.34
C LYS A 3 13.80 -23.89 27.33
N TYR A 4 13.51 -22.58 27.37
CA TYR A 4 14.26 -21.65 28.24
C TYR A 4 13.43 -20.87 29.27
N ILE A 5 12.11 -21.06 29.36
CA ILE A 5 11.27 -20.35 30.35
C ILE A 5 11.04 -21.20 31.64
N SER A 6 11.41 -22.48 31.66
CA SER A 6 10.99 -23.41 32.73
C SER A 6 11.92 -23.56 33.94
N SER A 7 12.83 -22.62 34.24
CA SER A 7 13.61 -22.71 35.49
C SER A 7 14.17 -21.38 35.99
N LEU A 8 13.29 -20.44 36.34
CA LEU A 8 13.62 -19.39 37.31
C LEU A 8 13.31 -19.94 38.72
N LYS A 9 14.35 -20.07 39.56
CA LYS A 9 14.18 -20.44 40.98
C LYS A 9 13.87 -19.16 41.76
N PHE A 10 12.62 -18.99 42.14
CA PHE A 10 12.15 -17.86 42.96
C PHE A 10 12.38 -18.12 44.46
N SER A 11 12.74 -17.08 45.23
CA SER A 11 12.46 -17.06 46.67
C SER A 11 10.94 -16.94 46.85
N LYS A 12 10.38 -17.74 47.75
CA LYS A 12 8.99 -18.23 47.71
C LYS A 12 7.95 -17.38 48.45
N GLU A 13 8.26 -16.13 48.78
CA GLU A 13 7.35 -15.28 49.55
C GLU A 13 6.65 -14.28 48.63
N SER A 14 5.43 -14.63 48.22
CA SER A 14 4.50 -13.70 47.56
C SER A 14 3.78 -12.89 48.64
N ILE A 15 3.65 -11.57 48.46
CA ILE A 15 3.09 -10.66 49.47
C ILE A 15 1.93 -9.86 48.89
N TYR A 16 0.81 -9.82 49.63
CA TYR A 16 -0.35 -8.99 49.30
C TYR A 16 -0.12 -7.54 49.71
N ILE A 17 -0.37 -6.62 48.78
CA ILE A 17 -0.13 -5.20 49.00
C ILE A 17 -1.42 -4.40 48.82
N SER A 18 -1.70 -3.53 49.79
CA SER A 18 -2.83 -2.60 49.76
C SER A 18 -2.42 -1.13 49.92
N GLU A 19 -1.15 -0.84 50.21
CA GLU A 19 -0.64 0.51 50.46
C GLU A 19 0.60 0.84 49.62
N GLU A 20 0.74 2.11 49.21
CA GLU A 20 1.85 2.60 48.39
C GLU A 20 3.23 2.34 49.04
N ALA A 21 3.35 2.56 50.36
CA ALA A 21 4.61 2.36 51.07
C ALA A 21 5.08 0.90 51.02
N GLN A 22 4.16 -0.04 51.21
CA GLN A 22 4.44 -1.47 51.11
C GLN A 22 4.85 -1.86 49.68
N PHE A 23 4.18 -1.30 48.67
CA PHE A 23 4.52 -1.54 47.27
C PHE A 23 5.97 -1.17 46.95
N ILE A 24 6.39 0.02 47.38
CA ILE A 24 7.75 0.50 47.18
C ILE A 24 8.76 -0.37 47.94
N GLU A 25 8.48 -0.70 49.20
CA GLU A 25 9.35 -1.55 50.03
C GLU A 25 9.55 -2.94 49.40
N GLU A 26 8.50 -3.57 48.90
CA GLU A 26 8.57 -4.92 48.35
C GLU A 26 9.22 -4.97 46.95
N LEU A 27 9.08 -3.90 46.15
CA LEU A 27 9.86 -3.74 44.92
C LEU A 27 11.36 -3.68 45.21
N GLU A 28 11.75 -2.96 46.26
CA GLU A 28 13.15 -2.85 46.69
C GLU A 28 13.72 -4.19 47.16
N GLN A 29 12.89 -4.99 47.83
CA GLN A 29 13.24 -6.33 48.32
C GLN A 29 13.19 -7.42 47.24
N GLN A 30 12.76 -7.11 46.01
CA GLN A 30 12.67 -8.05 44.88
C GLN A 30 11.77 -9.27 45.18
N LYS A 31 10.71 -9.07 45.98
CA LYS A 31 9.70 -10.10 46.23
C LYS A 31 8.64 -10.13 45.13
N GLU A 32 7.88 -11.22 45.08
CA GLU A 32 6.68 -11.28 44.22
C GLU A 32 5.56 -10.47 44.87
N ILE A 33 5.08 -9.48 44.14
CA ILE A 33 4.03 -8.56 44.60
C ILE A 33 2.67 -9.03 44.07
N LEU A 34 1.72 -9.22 44.98
CA LEU A 34 0.33 -9.55 44.67
C LEU A 34 -0.59 -8.36 44.96
N ILE A 35 -1.26 -7.86 43.93
CA ILE A 35 -2.23 -6.75 44.03
C ILE A 35 -3.65 -7.33 43.87
N ASN A 36 -4.42 -7.34 44.96
CA ASN A 36 -5.75 -7.95 44.99
C ASN A 36 -6.89 -6.97 44.66
N GLU A 37 -6.67 -5.67 44.87
CA GLU A 37 -7.66 -4.61 44.65
C GLU A 37 -7.01 -3.41 43.91
N SER A 38 -7.58 -2.22 44.04
CA SER A 38 -7.03 -1.00 43.48
C SER A 38 -6.00 -0.39 44.42
N LEU A 39 -4.75 -0.30 43.98
CA LEU A 39 -3.67 0.42 44.62
C LEU A 39 -3.44 1.76 43.91
N ASN A 40 -3.57 2.86 44.66
CA ASN A 40 -3.31 4.20 44.14
C ASN A 40 -1.92 4.66 44.59
N ILE A 41 -1.10 5.08 43.64
CA ILE A 41 0.26 5.57 43.82
C ILE A 41 0.26 7.07 43.57
N LYS A 42 0.63 7.85 44.58
CA LYS A 42 0.57 9.32 44.51
C LYS A 42 1.84 9.94 43.94
N ASN A 43 2.97 9.22 44.00
CA ASN A 43 4.26 9.73 43.56
C ASN A 43 4.90 8.83 42.50
N GLY A 44 5.77 9.41 41.66
CA GLY A 44 6.60 8.61 40.75
C GLY A 44 7.49 7.64 41.51
N ILE A 45 7.62 6.42 40.99
CA ILE A 45 8.45 5.36 41.56
C ILE A 45 9.68 5.17 40.68
N ASN A 46 10.87 5.17 41.27
CA ASN A 46 12.13 4.89 40.57
C ASN A 46 12.75 3.62 41.16
N ILE A 47 12.91 2.57 40.36
CA ILE A 47 13.56 1.33 40.74
C ILE A 47 14.81 1.11 39.88
N LEU A 48 15.95 0.92 40.52
CA LEU A 48 17.26 0.85 39.86
C LEU A 48 18.02 -0.42 40.24
N ASN A 49 18.78 -0.97 39.28
CA ASN A 49 19.80 -2.01 39.51
C ASN A 49 19.26 -3.25 40.24
N LYS A 50 18.13 -3.80 39.77
CA LYS A 50 17.52 -5.02 40.31
C LYS A 50 17.74 -6.21 39.40
N GLU A 51 17.79 -7.41 39.96
CA GLU A 51 17.84 -8.62 39.14
C GLU A 51 16.44 -8.95 38.62
N THR A 52 15.43 -8.95 39.49
CA THR A 52 14.08 -9.38 39.12
C THR A 52 12.99 -8.52 39.78
N ILE A 53 11.96 -8.17 39.02
CA ILE A 53 10.71 -7.59 39.50
C ILE A 53 9.54 -8.45 39.02
N ILE A 54 8.62 -8.79 39.93
CA ILE A 54 7.41 -9.56 39.63
C ILE A 54 6.20 -8.88 40.25
N ILE A 55 5.27 -8.45 39.40
CA ILE A 55 4.00 -7.84 39.81
C ILE A 55 2.87 -8.68 39.22
N ASN A 56 1.98 -9.19 40.07
CA ASN A 56 0.83 -9.97 39.64
C ASN A 56 -0.46 -9.44 40.27
N GLY A 57 -1.49 -9.28 39.45
CA GLY A 57 -2.83 -9.00 39.92
C GLY A 57 -3.59 -10.27 40.28
N GLU A 58 -4.39 -10.20 41.33
CA GLU A 58 -5.44 -11.17 41.65
C GLU A 58 -6.80 -10.44 41.65
N ASN A 59 -7.90 -11.16 41.35
CA ASN A 59 -9.28 -10.66 41.51
C ASN A 59 -9.56 -9.24 40.97
N SER A 60 -9.02 -8.87 39.80
CA SER A 60 -9.12 -7.53 39.18
C SER A 60 -8.20 -6.43 39.74
N GLY A 61 -7.06 -6.81 40.31
CA GLY A 61 -6.01 -5.89 40.76
C GLY A 61 -5.75 -4.73 39.79
N LYS A 62 -5.64 -3.52 40.34
CA LYS A 62 -5.38 -2.29 39.60
C LYS A 62 -4.26 -1.50 40.24
N LEU A 63 -3.38 -0.94 39.43
CA LEU A 63 -2.33 -0.01 39.83
C LEU A 63 -2.61 1.33 39.14
N ASN A 64 -3.05 2.33 39.89
CA ASN A 64 -3.34 3.66 39.35
C ASN A 64 -2.30 4.66 39.85
N PHE A 65 -1.66 5.38 38.93
CA PHE A 65 -0.78 6.49 39.25
C PHE A 65 -1.56 7.80 39.13
N ASP A 66 -1.44 8.68 40.12
CA ASP A 66 -2.06 10.01 40.04
C ASP A 66 -1.45 10.82 38.87
N ASN A 67 -2.34 11.50 38.13
CA ASN A 67 -2.09 12.10 36.82
C ASN A 67 -0.72 12.82 36.72
N SER A 68 0.15 12.27 35.86
CA SER A 68 1.53 12.68 35.49
C SER A 68 2.65 11.79 36.05
N TYR A 69 2.36 10.91 37.01
CA TYR A 69 3.36 10.02 37.59
C TYR A 69 3.31 8.61 36.98
N GLY A 70 4.40 7.88 37.18
CA GLY A 70 4.59 6.54 36.62
C GLY A 70 5.69 5.79 37.34
N ILE A 71 6.07 4.65 36.77
CA ILE A 71 7.17 3.83 37.24
C ILE A 71 8.34 3.91 36.24
N TYR A 72 9.50 4.29 36.75
CA TYR A 72 10.77 4.26 36.02
C TYR A 72 11.61 3.08 36.52
N MET A 73 12.03 2.22 35.59
CA MET A 73 12.79 1.01 35.87
C MET A 73 14.07 0.97 35.04
N GLU A 74 15.23 1.02 35.69
CA GLU A 74 16.52 1.05 35.00
C GLU A 74 17.48 -0.06 35.46
N SER A 75 18.21 -0.63 34.50
CA SER A 75 19.23 -1.67 34.72
C SER A 75 18.65 -2.89 35.44
N ILE A 76 17.55 -3.42 34.91
CA ILE A 76 16.82 -4.56 35.48
C ILE A 76 16.91 -5.77 34.56
N LYS A 77 17.33 -6.92 35.08
CA LYS A 77 17.50 -8.10 34.25
C LYS A 77 16.16 -8.70 33.81
N ASN A 78 15.21 -8.86 34.72
CA ASN A 78 13.91 -9.47 34.43
C ASN A 78 12.76 -8.69 35.06
N ILE A 79 11.77 -8.34 34.26
CA ILE A 79 10.51 -7.76 34.72
C ILE A 79 9.36 -8.64 34.23
N LYS A 80 8.49 -9.07 35.16
CA LYS A 80 7.27 -9.81 34.85
C LYS A 80 6.06 -9.10 35.44
N ILE A 81 5.10 -8.74 34.60
CA ILE A 81 3.84 -8.14 35.00
C ILE A 81 2.67 -8.96 34.45
N SER A 82 1.75 -9.40 35.31
CA SER A 82 0.63 -10.23 34.85
C SER A 82 -0.70 -9.96 35.55
N ASN A 83 -1.79 -10.23 34.82
CA ASN A 83 -3.17 -10.28 35.33
C ASN A 83 -3.64 -9.01 36.07
N ILE A 84 -3.18 -7.84 35.63
CA ILE A 84 -3.38 -6.56 36.33
C ILE A 84 -3.82 -5.48 35.35
N SER A 85 -4.58 -4.50 35.85
CA SER A 85 -4.80 -3.23 35.12
C SER A 85 -3.84 -2.16 35.63
N ILE A 86 -3.21 -1.41 34.74
CA ILE A 86 -2.30 -0.31 35.10
C ILE A 86 -2.81 0.95 34.42
N ASN A 87 -2.98 2.03 35.18
CA ASN A 87 -3.24 3.36 34.66
C ASN A 87 -2.07 4.28 35.04
N GLY A 88 -1.28 4.71 34.06
CA GLY A 88 -0.14 5.60 34.29
C GLY A 88 0.95 5.50 33.24
N ILE A 89 2.16 5.97 33.59
CA ILE A 89 3.33 5.93 32.71
C ILE A 89 4.28 4.81 33.15
N LEU A 90 4.82 4.06 32.20
CA LEU A 90 5.89 3.09 32.40
C LEU A 90 7.09 3.49 31.56
N THR A 91 8.23 3.69 32.20
CA THR A 91 9.49 3.94 31.51
C THR A 91 10.51 2.88 31.89
N THR A 92 11.08 2.20 30.91
CA THR A 92 12.15 1.21 31.13
C THR A 92 13.45 1.66 30.45
N LYS A 93 14.58 1.42 31.11
CA LYS A 93 15.89 1.65 30.54
C LYS A 93 16.85 0.50 30.82
N ASN A 94 17.56 0.02 29.81
CA ASN A 94 18.52 -1.09 29.96
C ASN A 94 17.93 -2.31 30.67
N VAL A 95 16.78 -2.80 30.18
CA VAL A 95 16.11 -4.00 30.70
C VAL A 95 16.37 -5.18 29.79
N GLU A 96 16.90 -6.30 30.29
CA GLU A 96 17.17 -7.46 29.42
C GLU A 96 15.88 -8.17 29.00
N ASN A 97 14.97 -8.47 29.95
CA ASN A 97 13.74 -9.21 29.68
C ASN A 97 12.53 -8.50 30.29
N LEU A 98 11.50 -8.26 29.47
CA LEU A 98 10.22 -7.71 29.89
C LEU A 98 9.10 -8.65 29.44
N TYR A 99 8.28 -9.15 30.37
CA TYR A 99 7.17 -10.03 30.06
C TYR A 99 5.86 -9.50 30.65
N PHE A 100 4.92 -9.19 29.77
CA PHE A 100 3.56 -8.78 30.11
C PHE A 100 2.57 -9.86 29.69
N LYS A 101 1.68 -10.26 30.60
CA LYS A 101 0.63 -11.24 30.31
C LYS A 101 -0.71 -10.84 30.89
N ASN A 102 -1.77 -10.80 30.06
CA ASN A 102 -3.11 -10.42 30.51
C ASN A 102 -3.13 -9.05 31.21
N VAL A 103 -2.35 -8.08 30.69
CA VAL A 103 -2.25 -6.73 31.27
C VAL A 103 -3.20 -5.80 30.52
N ASN A 104 -3.97 -5.01 31.26
CA ASN A 104 -4.73 -3.90 30.71
C ASN A 104 -4.04 -2.59 31.06
N PHE A 105 -3.37 -1.97 30.11
CA PHE A 105 -2.57 -0.76 30.32
C PHE A 105 -3.26 0.45 29.69
N GLU A 106 -3.58 1.44 30.51
CA GLU A 106 -4.08 2.75 30.07
C GLU A 106 -3.00 3.80 30.38
N GLY A 107 -2.42 4.40 29.34
CA GLY A 107 -1.34 5.37 29.53
C GLY A 107 -0.26 5.27 28.47
N ASN A 108 0.99 5.49 28.88
CA ASN A 108 2.15 5.47 27.98
C ASN A 108 3.23 4.50 28.44
N ILE A 109 3.85 3.80 27.50
CA ILE A 109 5.01 2.94 27.74
C ILE A 109 6.16 3.49 26.91
N ALA A 110 7.30 3.76 27.53
CA ALA A 110 8.52 4.16 26.83
C ALA A 110 9.68 3.25 27.24
N SER A 111 10.42 2.73 26.28
CA SER A 111 11.57 1.87 26.54
C SER A 111 12.79 2.27 25.72
N TYR A 112 13.88 2.59 26.41
CA TYR A 112 15.16 2.98 25.84
C TYR A 112 16.22 1.96 26.22
N ASN A 113 16.81 1.25 25.26
CA ASN A 113 17.66 0.12 25.61
C ASN A 113 18.88 0.00 24.72
N ASN A 114 20.06 0.03 25.33
CA ASN A 114 21.33 -0.02 24.61
C ASN A 114 22.02 -1.38 24.82
N LEU A 115 21.29 -2.36 25.36
CA LEU A 115 21.82 -3.69 25.65
C LEU A 115 21.72 -4.60 24.42
N ASN A 116 22.75 -5.43 24.25
CA ASN A 116 22.71 -6.56 23.34
C ASN A 116 21.94 -7.70 24.02
N ASN A 117 20.99 -8.33 23.31
CA ASN A 117 20.10 -9.42 23.79
C ASN A 117 18.90 -9.01 24.66
N VAL A 118 18.20 -7.95 24.27
CA VAL A 118 16.89 -7.64 24.83
C VAL A 118 15.83 -8.62 24.30
N ASN A 119 14.84 -8.94 25.12
CA ASN A 119 13.70 -9.76 24.73
C ASN A 119 12.42 -9.31 25.44
N PHE A 120 11.54 -8.63 24.70
CA PHE A 120 10.30 -8.07 25.22
C PHE A 120 9.12 -8.85 24.66
N ILE A 121 8.24 -9.36 25.53
CA ILE A 121 7.11 -10.20 25.15
C ILE A 121 5.84 -9.69 25.83
N PHE A 122 4.81 -9.44 25.03
CA PHE A 122 3.49 -9.01 25.46
C PHE A 122 2.44 -10.00 24.94
N GLU A 123 1.72 -10.67 25.84
CA GLU A 123 0.73 -11.69 25.50
C GLU A 123 -0.66 -11.37 26.08
N ASN A 124 -1.67 -11.34 25.22
CA ASN A 124 -3.06 -11.06 25.59
C ASN A 124 -3.21 -9.75 26.37
N CYS A 125 -2.49 -8.71 25.94
CA CYS A 125 -2.51 -7.40 26.57
C CYS A 125 -3.47 -6.45 25.85
N LYS A 126 -4.00 -5.47 26.57
CA LYS A 126 -4.81 -4.38 26.04
C LYS A 126 -4.10 -3.07 26.35
N PHE A 127 -3.86 -2.25 25.34
CA PHE A 127 -3.19 -0.96 25.45
C PHE A 127 -4.15 0.14 24.99
N TYR A 128 -4.49 1.03 25.92
CA TYR A 128 -5.30 2.21 25.66
C TYR A 128 -4.40 3.43 25.77
N SER A 129 -4.28 4.18 24.69
CA SER A 129 -3.49 5.40 24.65
C SER A 129 -3.99 6.41 25.69
N SER A 130 -3.05 7.13 26.29
CA SER A 130 -3.33 8.17 27.28
C SER A 130 -4.17 9.33 26.71
N ASN A 131 -5.03 9.92 27.55
CA ASN A 131 -5.76 11.16 27.22
C ASN A 131 -4.95 12.43 27.53
N LEU A 132 -3.67 12.30 27.91
CA LEU A 132 -2.79 13.43 28.20
C LEU A 132 -2.30 14.07 26.90
N LYS A 133 -2.59 15.37 26.72
CA LYS A 133 -2.31 16.15 25.49
C LYS A 133 -0.85 16.23 25.03
N ASN A 134 0.10 15.91 25.90
CA ASN A 134 1.54 16.09 25.62
C ASN A 134 2.23 14.79 25.13
N ASN A 135 1.50 13.67 25.05
CA ASN A 135 2.11 12.40 24.68
C ASN A 135 1.69 12.01 23.27
N HIS A 136 2.60 12.16 22.32
CA HIS A 136 2.35 11.87 20.91
C HIS A 136 2.44 10.36 20.58
N ILE A 137 2.97 9.53 21.49
CA ILE A 137 3.20 8.11 21.27
C ILE A 137 2.61 7.29 22.42
N GLY A 138 1.80 6.27 22.11
CA GLY A 138 1.25 5.35 23.11
C GLY A 138 2.32 4.42 23.68
N ILE A 139 2.98 3.66 22.81
CA ILE A 139 4.08 2.76 23.14
C ILE A 139 5.30 3.12 22.29
N GLU A 140 6.37 3.55 22.93
CA GLU A 140 7.65 3.93 22.30
C GLU A 140 8.72 2.88 22.64
N LEU A 141 9.26 2.22 21.61
CA LEU A 141 10.27 1.18 21.73
C LEU A 141 11.49 1.55 20.89
N THR A 142 12.60 1.93 21.53
CA THR A 142 13.82 2.37 20.82
C THR A 142 15.03 1.52 21.17
N GLU A 143 15.82 1.20 20.13
CA GLU A 143 17.11 0.47 20.23
C GLU A 143 16.97 -0.96 20.80
N LEU A 144 15.76 -1.53 20.73
CA LEU A 144 15.44 -2.83 21.32
C LEU A 144 15.71 -3.99 20.36
N ASN A 145 16.49 -4.95 20.87
CA ASN A 145 16.58 -6.29 20.30
C ASN A 145 15.27 -7.06 20.62
N ASN A 146 14.68 -7.72 19.62
CA ASN A 146 13.55 -8.65 19.71
C ASN A 146 12.34 -8.27 20.59
N VAL A 147 11.28 -7.78 19.95
CA VAL A 147 9.98 -7.46 20.57
C VAL A 147 8.88 -8.34 20.00
N VAL A 148 8.03 -8.92 20.84
CA VAL A 148 6.90 -9.76 20.42
C VAL A 148 5.60 -9.28 21.06
N PHE A 149 4.60 -8.97 20.24
CA PHE A 149 3.21 -8.74 20.63
C PHE A 149 2.34 -9.87 20.10
N LYS A 150 1.59 -10.53 20.98
CA LYS A 150 0.73 -11.67 20.62
C LYS A 150 -0.65 -11.55 21.24
N ASP A 151 -1.67 -11.67 20.40
CA ASP A 151 -3.08 -11.62 20.80
C ASP A 151 -3.42 -10.29 21.53
N CYS A 152 -2.81 -9.18 21.12
CA CYS A 152 -2.92 -7.89 21.78
C CYS A 152 -3.96 -6.97 21.13
N LEU A 153 -4.53 -6.07 21.94
CA LEU A 153 -5.41 -4.98 21.51
C LEU A 153 -4.70 -3.64 21.71
N PHE A 154 -4.69 -2.79 20.70
CA PHE A 154 -4.18 -1.43 20.79
C PHE A 154 -5.22 -0.41 20.34
N VAL A 155 -5.39 0.66 21.12
CA VAL A 155 -6.46 1.63 20.96
C VAL A 155 -5.89 3.05 21.05
N GLY A 156 -5.97 3.78 19.93
CA GLY A 156 -5.54 5.18 19.81
C GLY A 156 -6.61 6.20 20.23
N ASN A 157 -6.29 7.49 20.14
CA ASN A 157 -7.20 8.61 20.41
C ASN A 157 -6.65 9.91 19.79
N GLU A 158 -7.41 11.00 19.87
CA GLU A 158 -7.05 12.33 19.30
C GLU A 158 -5.76 12.96 19.85
N ASN A 159 -5.25 12.50 21.00
CA ASN A 159 -4.05 13.06 21.62
C ASN A 159 -2.76 12.35 21.17
N ILE A 160 -2.87 11.21 20.51
CA ILE A 160 -1.74 10.36 20.17
C ILE A 160 -1.61 10.24 18.66
N GLU A 161 -0.43 10.56 18.15
CA GLU A 161 -0.09 10.41 16.75
C GLU A 161 0.15 8.93 16.42
N ASN A 162 1.01 8.25 17.19
CA ASN A 162 1.41 6.87 16.95
C ASN A 162 0.99 5.98 18.12
N ILE A 163 0.19 4.95 17.86
CA ILE A 163 -0.16 3.97 18.90
C ILE A 163 1.08 3.16 19.33
N LEU A 164 1.81 2.63 18.35
CA LEU A 164 3.04 1.88 18.55
C LEU A 164 4.15 2.41 17.64
N PHE A 165 5.24 2.84 18.26
CA PHE A 165 6.47 3.25 17.59
C PHE A 165 7.59 2.25 17.91
N PHE A 166 8.25 1.76 16.86
CA PHE A 166 9.43 0.92 16.94
C PHE A 166 10.57 1.59 16.16
N GLY A 167 11.57 2.08 16.88
CA GLY A 167 12.68 2.84 16.33
C GLY A 167 14.04 2.17 16.52
N GLY A 168 14.84 2.18 15.46
CA GLY A 168 16.25 1.84 15.49
C GLY A 168 17.11 2.87 14.75
N THR A 169 18.35 2.48 14.49
CA THR A 169 19.35 3.15 13.66
C THR A 169 19.87 2.19 12.58
N GLU A 170 20.68 2.69 11.64
CA GLU A 170 21.36 1.87 10.61
C GLU A 170 22.20 0.74 11.20
N GLU A 171 22.71 0.89 12.42
CA GLU A 171 23.50 -0.13 13.13
C GLU A 171 22.63 -1.25 13.73
N THR A 172 21.31 -1.07 13.73
CA THR A 172 20.35 -1.96 14.40
C THR A 172 19.36 -2.63 13.46
N LEU A 173 19.71 -2.78 12.18
CA LEU A 173 18.84 -3.43 11.18
C LEU A 173 18.47 -4.88 11.52
N ASP A 174 19.22 -5.54 12.41
CA ASP A 174 18.93 -6.88 12.90
C ASP A 174 17.84 -6.91 13.99
N ASN A 175 17.49 -5.76 14.57
CA ASN A 175 16.42 -5.66 15.55
C ASN A 175 15.11 -6.14 14.93
N THR A 176 14.34 -6.89 15.71
CA THR A 176 13.12 -7.53 15.21
C THR A 176 11.93 -7.11 16.05
N ILE A 177 10.82 -6.79 15.40
CA ILE A 177 9.50 -6.70 16.03
C ILE A 177 8.55 -7.68 15.35
N GLU A 178 7.80 -8.42 16.16
CA GLU A 178 6.81 -9.38 15.71
C GLU A 178 5.44 -9.06 16.32
N ILE A 179 4.43 -8.87 15.47
CA ILE A 179 3.05 -8.56 15.83
C ILE A 179 2.16 -9.68 15.28
N LYS A 180 1.53 -10.44 16.17
CA LYS A 180 0.73 -11.63 15.85
C LYS A 180 -0.68 -11.54 16.40
N ASN A 181 -1.66 -11.90 15.58
CA ASN A 181 -3.06 -12.03 15.99
C ASN A 181 -3.59 -10.79 16.73
N SER A 182 -3.10 -9.60 16.37
CA SER A 182 -3.34 -8.39 17.15
C SER A 182 -4.31 -7.47 16.42
N TYR A 183 -4.97 -6.60 17.17
CA TYR A 183 -5.98 -5.69 16.66
C TYR A 183 -5.62 -4.24 17.04
N PHE A 184 -5.58 -3.37 16.04
CA PHE A 184 -5.34 -1.95 16.17
C PHE A 184 -6.57 -1.17 15.74
N ASN A 185 -6.96 -0.19 16.56
CA ASN A 185 -8.00 0.78 16.22
C ASN A 185 -7.51 2.21 16.48
N GLY A 186 -7.35 2.98 15.42
CA GLY A 186 -6.91 4.37 15.48
C GLY A 186 -8.02 5.36 15.84
N TYR A 187 -9.28 4.92 15.93
CA TYR A 187 -10.45 5.77 16.15
C TYR A 187 -10.52 7.00 15.24
N ASN A 188 -10.05 6.88 14.01
CA ASN A 188 -9.91 7.94 13.01
C ASN A 188 -8.99 9.10 13.41
N ASN A 189 -8.06 8.86 14.34
CA ASN A 189 -7.23 9.91 14.92
C ASN A 189 -5.73 9.58 14.94
N SER A 190 -5.38 8.30 15.08
CA SER A 190 -3.99 7.87 15.27
C SER A 190 -3.51 6.92 14.17
N LEU A 191 -2.22 7.05 13.84
CA LEU A 191 -1.44 6.04 13.12
C LEU A 191 -1.26 4.83 14.05
N CYS A 192 -1.50 3.64 13.50
CA CYS A 192 -1.52 2.42 14.29
C CYS A 192 -0.11 1.85 14.56
N PHE A 193 0.78 1.87 13.57
CA PHE A 193 2.15 1.39 13.73
C PHE A 193 3.14 2.18 12.88
N ASN A 194 4.24 2.59 13.49
CA ASN A 194 5.35 3.27 12.85
C ASN A 194 6.65 2.55 13.19
N GLY A 195 7.25 1.93 12.17
CA GLY A 195 8.45 1.12 12.28
C GLY A 195 9.61 1.71 11.47
N SER A 196 10.77 1.79 12.09
CA SER A 196 11.97 2.39 11.51
C SER A 196 13.21 1.57 11.87
N PHE A 197 13.99 1.17 10.86
CA PHE A 197 15.20 0.35 10.99
C PHE A 197 14.99 -0.99 11.72
N GLY A 198 14.94 -2.08 10.96
CA GLY A 198 14.81 -3.43 11.53
C GLY A 198 14.06 -4.42 10.65
N ASN A 199 13.81 -5.59 11.23
CA ASN A 199 12.98 -6.66 10.71
C ASN A 199 11.57 -6.58 11.32
N ILE A 200 10.57 -6.25 10.52
CA ILE A 200 9.19 -6.06 10.98
C ILE A 200 8.33 -7.22 10.47
N ASN A 201 7.75 -8.00 11.38
CA ASN A 201 6.91 -9.15 11.04
C ASN A 201 5.49 -8.94 11.59
N ILE A 202 4.52 -8.74 10.71
CA ILE A 202 3.10 -8.57 11.06
C ILE A 202 2.31 -9.74 10.48
N ASN A 203 1.63 -10.50 11.33
CA ASN A 203 0.88 -11.68 10.89
C ASN A 203 -0.51 -11.74 11.52
N ASN A 204 -1.51 -12.05 10.70
CA ASN A 204 -2.89 -12.30 11.11
C ASN A 204 -3.46 -11.16 11.98
N SER A 205 -3.15 -9.90 11.61
CA SER A 205 -3.49 -8.74 12.42
C SER A 205 -4.44 -7.81 11.67
N ASN A 206 -5.21 -7.03 12.42
CA ASN A 206 -6.25 -6.16 11.89
C ASN A 206 -5.95 -4.70 12.26
N PHE A 207 -6.01 -3.82 11.27
CA PHE A 207 -5.84 -2.38 11.41
C PHE A 207 -7.12 -1.70 10.95
N THR A 208 -7.77 -0.96 11.84
CA THR A 208 -9.08 -0.38 11.55
C THR A 208 -9.11 1.09 11.95
N ASN A 209 -9.75 1.93 11.14
CA ASN A 209 -9.93 3.35 11.42
C ASN A 209 -8.61 4.06 11.81
N CYS A 210 -7.50 3.65 11.20
CA CYS A 210 -6.19 4.25 11.44
C CYS A 210 -6.03 5.49 10.56
N VAL A 211 -5.53 6.58 11.11
CA VAL A 211 -5.36 7.84 10.38
C VAL A 211 -4.01 8.45 10.67
N ASP A 212 -3.27 8.75 9.60
CA ASP A 212 -2.11 9.61 9.70
C ASP A 212 -2.51 11.06 9.36
N ASN A 213 -2.59 11.89 10.41
CA ASN A 213 -2.94 13.31 10.32
C ASN A 213 -1.71 14.24 10.30
N ILE A 214 -0.50 13.69 10.49
CA ILE A 214 0.72 14.49 10.75
C ILE A 214 1.78 14.17 9.72
N SER A 215 2.06 12.89 9.52
CA SER A 215 2.98 12.42 8.51
C SER A 215 2.32 12.43 7.13
N ILE A 216 3.19 12.41 6.12
CA ILE A 216 2.80 12.43 4.71
C ILE A 216 2.59 11.03 4.16
N TYR A 217 2.79 9.95 4.94
CA TYR A 217 2.82 8.58 4.41
C TYR A 217 2.24 7.53 5.35
N GLY A 218 1.31 6.70 4.88
CA GLY A 218 0.88 5.48 5.58
C GLY A 218 -0.14 5.73 6.69
N GLY A 219 -1.44 5.51 6.45
CA GLY A 219 -2.47 5.75 7.47
C GLY A 219 -2.52 4.71 8.61
N ALA A 220 -2.17 3.46 8.34
CA ALA A 220 -2.15 2.39 9.35
C ALA A 220 -0.74 1.95 9.72
N VAL A 221 0.12 1.79 8.73
CA VAL A 221 1.49 1.30 8.91
C VAL A 221 2.45 2.18 8.14
N HIS A 222 3.48 2.69 8.83
CA HIS A 222 4.62 3.35 8.21
C HIS A 222 5.88 2.52 8.46
N ILE A 223 6.67 2.33 7.40
CA ILE A 223 7.89 1.53 7.39
C ILE A 223 9.02 2.34 6.75
N TYR A 224 10.11 2.54 7.49
CA TYR A 224 11.29 3.25 7.03
C TYR A 224 12.57 2.42 7.20
N LYS A 225 13.35 2.27 6.13
CA LYS A 225 14.63 1.55 6.13
C LYS A 225 14.56 0.18 6.81
N SER A 226 13.57 -0.63 6.46
CA SER A 226 13.32 -1.93 7.09
C SER A 226 13.15 -3.06 6.08
N TYR A 227 13.33 -4.28 6.57
CA TYR A 227 12.87 -5.50 5.92
C TYR A 227 11.58 -5.93 6.59
N SER A 228 10.49 -6.01 5.84
CA SER A 228 9.16 -6.21 6.42
C SER A 228 8.43 -7.37 5.76
N ASN A 229 7.71 -8.12 6.60
CA ASN A 229 6.85 -9.19 6.15
C ASN A 229 5.46 -9.02 6.78
N ILE A 230 4.45 -8.77 5.94
CA ILE A 230 3.08 -8.51 6.36
C ILE A 230 2.18 -9.58 5.74
N LYS A 231 1.63 -10.47 6.57
CA LYS A 231 0.83 -11.61 6.08
C LYS A 231 -0.54 -11.70 6.74
N ASN A 232 -1.50 -12.22 5.98
CA ASN A 232 -2.85 -12.56 6.45
C ASN A 232 -3.53 -11.43 7.23
N SER A 233 -3.19 -10.18 6.92
CA SER A 233 -3.62 -9.02 7.70
C SER A 233 -4.69 -8.23 6.96
N ARG A 234 -5.53 -7.54 7.71
CA ARG A 234 -6.63 -6.73 7.18
C ARG A 234 -6.42 -5.26 7.54
N PHE A 235 -6.56 -4.39 6.56
CA PHE A 235 -6.56 -2.95 6.69
C PHE A 235 -7.93 -2.43 6.27
N GLU A 236 -8.62 -1.71 7.16
CA GLU A 236 -10.00 -1.31 6.96
C GLU A 236 -10.23 0.15 7.36
N ASN A 237 -10.80 0.94 6.46
CA ASN A 237 -11.12 2.35 6.68
C ASN A 237 -9.90 3.16 7.16
N CYS A 238 -8.72 2.90 6.59
CA CYS A 238 -7.53 3.67 6.95
C CYS A 238 -7.33 4.83 5.99
N HIS A 239 -6.83 5.94 6.53
CA HIS A 239 -6.66 7.18 5.77
C HIS A 239 -5.31 7.84 6.04
N SER A 240 -4.73 8.45 5.02
CA SER A 240 -3.61 9.37 5.17
C SER A 240 -3.94 10.72 4.55
N VAL A 241 -3.63 11.81 5.25
CA VAL A 241 -3.66 13.17 4.69
C VAL A 241 -2.54 13.41 3.67
N GLY A 242 -1.65 12.43 3.48
CA GLY A 242 -0.60 12.41 2.48
C GLY A 242 -0.81 11.33 1.40
N MET A 243 0.18 10.44 1.24
CA MET A 243 0.15 9.27 0.37
C MET A 243 0.09 7.96 1.20
N GLY A 244 -0.25 6.83 0.58
CA GLY A 244 -0.24 5.53 1.27
C GLY A 244 -1.38 5.40 2.27
N GLY A 245 -2.63 5.31 1.80
CA GLY A 245 -3.79 5.39 2.70
C GLY A 245 -3.78 4.32 3.79
N CYS A 246 -3.29 3.12 3.48
CA CYS A 246 -3.07 2.07 4.47
C CYS A 246 -1.59 1.91 4.85
N VAL A 247 -0.69 1.77 3.87
CA VAL A 247 0.75 1.53 4.15
C VAL A 247 1.65 2.49 3.40
N GLY A 248 2.59 3.09 4.12
CA GLY A 248 3.70 3.89 3.58
C GLY A 248 5.04 3.17 3.75
N MET A 249 5.79 3.06 2.66
CA MET A 249 7.10 2.39 2.62
C MET A 249 8.15 3.36 2.08
N ILE A 250 9.19 3.60 2.86
CA ILE A 250 10.28 4.51 2.50
C ILE A 250 11.60 3.76 2.68
N THR A 251 12.40 3.69 1.62
CA THR A 251 13.68 2.96 1.59
C THR A 251 13.59 1.53 2.16
N SER A 252 12.53 0.79 1.87
CA SER A 252 12.21 -0.49 2.54
C SER A 252 11.91 -1.63 1.57
N ASN A 253 12.29 -2.84 1.98
CA ASN A 253 11.94 -4.09 1.30
C ASN A 253 10.75 -4.73 2.00
N VAL A 254 9.68 -5.05 1.26
CA VAL A 254 8.43 -5.49 1.87
C VAL A 254 7.80 -6.65 1.12
N ASP A 255 7.49 -7.72 1.83
CA ASP A 255 6.71 -8.84 1.35
C ASP A 255 5.30 -8.82 1.95
N PHE A 256 4.30 -8.73 1.07
CA PHE A 256 2.88 -8.84 1.39
C PHE A 256 2.32 -10.18 0.89
N GLU A 257 1.68 -10.94 1.76
CA GLU A 257 1.04 -12.21 1.40
C GLU A 257 -0.36 -12.33 2.02
N SER A 258 -1.36 -12.57 1.19
CA SER A 258 -2.74 -12.85 1.63
C SER A 258 -3.38 -11.72 2.46
N ASN A 259 -3.14 -10.46 2.10
CA ASN A 259 -3.68 -9.31 2.82
C ASN A 259 -4.98 -8.79 2.20
N VAL A 260 -5.81 -8.15 3.02
CA VAL A 260 -7.06 -7.50 2.58
C VAL A 260 -6.98 -6.01 2.87
N PHE A 261 -7.18 -5.21 1.84
CA PHE A 261 -7.27 -3.75 1.90
C PHE A 261 -8.70 -3.36 1.57
N HIS A 262 -9.39 -2.75 2.53
CA HIS A 262 -10.77 -2.31 2.39
C HIS A 262 -10.89 -0.82 2.69
N ASN A 263 -11.39 -0.05 1.72
CA ASN A 263 -11.71 1.37 1.91
C ASN A 263 -10.49 2.17 2.42
N CYS A 264 -9.30 1.90 1.87
CA CYS A 264 -8.08 2.66 2.14
C CYS A 264 -8.07 3.91 1.25
N THR A 265 -7.72 5.08 1.79
CA THR A 265 -7.71 6.33 1.00
C THR A 265 -6.57 7.27 1.37
N ALA A 266 -6.02 7.98 0.39
CA ALA A 266 -4.98 8.97 0.58
C ALA A 266 -5.33 10.29 -0.12
N LEU A 267 -4.84 11.42 0.40
CA LEU A 267 -5.09 12.73 -0.21
C LEU A 267 -4.32 12.91 -1.53
N TYR A 268 -3.07 12.44 -1.60
CA TYR A 268 -2.14 12.68 -2.72
C TYR A 268 -1.84 11.45 -3.58
N GLY A 269 -2.05 10.23 -3.07
CA GLY A 269 -1.85 9.01 -3.86
C GLY A 269 -1.50 7.76 -3.07
N GLY A 270 -1.56 6.60 -3.72
CA GLY A 270 -1.31 5.31 -3.13
C GLY A 270 -2.41 4.98 -2.14
N ASN A 271 -3.68 4.96 -2.56
CA ASN A 271 -4.81 4.81 -1.63
C ASN A 271 -4.65 3.57 -0.76
N GLY A 272 -4.24 2.43 -1.33
CA GLY A 272 -3.74 1.31 -0.54
C GLY A 272 -2.32 1.57 -0.03
N LEU A 273 -1.38 1.67 -0.97
CA LEU A 273 0.05 1.53 -0.71
C LEU A 273 0.85 2.64 -1.40
N VAL A 274 1.88 3.16 -0.74
CA VAL A 274 2.90 4.00 -1.39
C VAL A 274 4.30 3.49 -1.10
N SER A 275 5.15 3.51 -2.13
CA SER A 275 6.59 3.29 -2.04
C SER A 275 7.34 4.53 -2.54
N LEU A 276 8.31 4.98 -1.74
CA LEU A 276 9.14 6.15 -2.03
C LEU A 276 10.60 5.78 -1.85
N ASP A 277 11.39 5.94 -2.92
CA ASP A 277 12.85 5.85 -2.79
C ASP A 277 13.62 6.45 -3.95
N ASN A 278 14.91 6.66 -3.73
CA ASN A 278 15.92 6.76 -4.79
C ASN A 278 16.93 5.59 -4.78
N SER A 279 16.76 4.61 -3.88
CA SER A 279 17.59 3.41 -3.76
C SER A 279 16.88 2.13 -4.23
N GLU A 280 17.59 1.02 -4.37
CA GLU A 280 17.02 -0.26 -4.83
C GLU A 280 16.12 -0.89 -3.76
N GLN A 281 14.81 -0.87 -4.01
CA GLN A 281 13.82 -1.59 -3.21
C GLN A 281 13.31 -2.84 -3.94
N VAL A 282 12.88 -3.82 -3.15
CA VAL A 282 12.11 -4.97 -3.62
C VAL A 282 10.78 -5.04 -2.85
N ILE A 283 9.68 -4.99 -3.59
CA ILE A 283 8.34 -5.15 -3.03
C ILE A 283 7.66 -6.34 -3.70
N THR A 284 7.16 -7.26 -2.87
CA THR A 284 6.41 -8.42 -3.33
C THR A 284 4.99 -8.34 -2.79
N PHE A 285 3.99 -8.57 -3.66
CA PHE A 285 2.57 -8.50 -3.32
C PHE A 285 1.84 -9.72 -3.86
N GLN A 286 1.36 -10.61 -2.98
CA GLN A 286 0.80 -11.91 -3.38
C GLN A 286 -0.56 -12.18 -2.73
N ASN A 287 -1.46 -12.83 -3.48
CA ASN A 287 -2.73 -13.37 -2.99
C ASN A 287 -3.62 -12.35 -2.26
N SER A 288 -3.56 -11.09 -2.66
CA SER A 288 -4.13 -9.99 -1.89
C SER A 288 -5.38 -9.41 -2.55
N ILE A 289 -6.24 -8.80 -1.72
CA ILE A 289 -7.55 -8.29 -2.11
C ILE A 289 -7.60 -6.79 -1.84
N HIS A 290 -7.99 -6.00 -2.83
CA HIS A 290 -8.29 -4.57 -2.69
C HIS A 290 -9.76 -4.31 -3.02
N THR A 291 -10.50 -3.73 -2.09
CA THR A 291 -11.93 -3.47 -2.28
C THR A 291 -12.35 -2.14 -1.71
N GLY A 292 -13.20 -1.44 -2.44
CA GLY A 292 -13.78 -0.19 -1.97
C GLY A 292 -12.75 0.94 -1.88
N ASP A 293 -13.19 2.10 -2.32
CA ASP A 293 -12.50 3.37 -2.18
C ASP A 293 -13.59 4.41 -2.00
N PRO A 294 -13.55 5.30 -1.00
CA PRO A 294 -14.56 6.34 -0.92
C PRO A 294 -14.50 7.13 -2.24
N ASN A 295 -15.65 7.44 -2.83
CA ASN A 295 -15.73 8.38 -3.94
C ASN A 295 -15.49 9.80 -3.41
N SER A 296 -14.26 10.06 -2.99
CA SER A 296 -13.82 11.28 -2.34
C SER A 296 -13.07 12.19 -3.31
N ASN A 297 -13.22 13.49 -3.13
CA ASN A 297 -12.65 14.54 -4.00
C ASN A 297 -11.11 14.70 -3.87
N TYR A 298 -10.39 13.64 -3.50
CA TYR A 298 -8.95 13.71 -3.23
C TYR A 298 -8.12 13.77 -4.52
N LEU A 299 -6.87 14.23 -4.41
CA LEU A 299 -5.89 14.33 -5.50
C LEU A 299 -5.08 13.03 -5.57
N SER A 300 -5.72 11.87 -5.72
CA SER A 300 -5.03 10.58 -5.51
C SER A 300 -4.44 10.00 -6.79
N LEU A 301 -3.12 9.83 -6.82
CA LEU A 301 -2.42 8.98 -7.78
C LEU A 301 -2.52 7.51 -7.35
N GLY A 302 -2.91 6.55 -8.20
CA GLY A 302 -2.80 5.12 -7.87
C GLY A 302 -3.76 4.65 -6.76
N ALA A 303 -4.93 4.14 -7.15
CA ALA A 303 -5.95 3.66 -6.19
C ALA A 303 -5.54 2.37 -5.44
N ILE A 304 -4.63 1.57 -6.00
CA ILE A 304 -4.05 0.41 -5.32
C ILE A 304 -2.68 0.78 -4.78
N MET A 305 -1.81 1.28 -5.67
CA MET A 305 -0.42 1.52 -5.36
C MET A 305 0.17 2.66 -6.17
N SER A 306 1.00 3.47 -5.51
CA SER A 306 1.89 4.43 -6.15
C SER A 306 3.34 4.15 -5.78
N CYS A 307 4.23 4.07 -6.78
CA CYS A 307 5.67 3.89 -6.54
C CYS A 307 6.49 4.97 -7.24
N PHE A 308 7.50 5.46 -6.53
CA PHE A 308 8.40 6.51 -6.99
C PHE A 308 9.86 6.07 -6.91
N GLY A 309 10.61 6.39 -7.96
CA GLY A 309 12.05 6.11 -8.10
C GLY A 309 12.36 4.66 -8.48
N LYS A 310 13.44 4.10 -7.92
CA LYS A 310 14.00 2.80 -8.33
C LYS A 310 13.39 1.64 -7.52
N LEU A 311 12.74 0.69 -8.20
CA LEU A 311 12.01 -0.39 -7.52
C LEU A 311 11.87 -1.65 -8.39
N ASP A 312 12.09 -2.81 -7.78
CA ASP A 312 11.63 -4.10 -8.30
C ASP A 312 10.30 -4.48 -7.63
N LEU A 313 9.22 -4.54 -8.42
CA LEU A 313 7.87 -4.80 -7.94
C LEU A 313 7.34 -6.11 -8.53
N ILE A 314 6.89 -7.03 -7.67
CA ILE A 314 6.30 -8.30 -8.08
C ILE A 314 4.88 -8.39 -7.51
N ILE A 315 3.87 -8.38 -8.38
CA ILE A 315 2.46 -8.55 -8.01
C ILE A 315 1.93 -9.86 -8.59
N LYS A 316 1.37 -10.73 -7.74
CA LYS A 316 0.80 -12.02 -8.14
C LYS A 316 -0.54 -12.26 -7.48
N ASP A 317 -1.49 -12.80 -8.24
CA ASP A 317 -2.78 -13.27 -7.72
C ASP A 317 -3.53 -12.16 -6.96
N LEU A 318 -3.70 -11.01 -7.62
CA LEU A 318 -4.38 -9.85 -7.05
C LEU A 318 -5.83 -9.80 -7.50
N TYR A 319 -6.73 -9.57 -6.55
CA TYR A 319 -8.15 -9.28 -6.81
C TYR A 319 -8.51 -7.84 -6.42
N GLY A 320 -9.08 -7.08 -7.35
CA GLY A 320 -9.55 -5.72 -7.14
C GLY A 320 -11.03 -5.55 -7.47
N TYR A 321 -11.80 -4.86 -6.62
CA TYR A 321 -13.22 -4.57 -6.91
C TYR A 321 -13.69 -3.22 -6.37
N GLY A 322 -14.46 -2.48 -7.18
CA GLY A 322 -15.16 -1.28 -6.73
C GLY A 322 -14.22 -0.15 -6.33
N LEU A 323 -13.15 0.05 -7.08
CA LEU A 323 -12.12 1.05 -6.78
C LEU A 323 -12.38 2.34 -7.57
N HIS A 324 -11.99 3.47 -6.99
CA HIS A 324 -12.11 4.78 -7.60
C HIS A 324 -10.74 5.43 -7.71
N SER A 325 -10.35 5.85 -8.92
CA SER A 325 -9.13 6.62 -9.13
C SER A 325 -9.44 8.07 -9.49
N THR A 326 -8.83 9.00 -8.78
CA THR A 326 -8.95 10.43 -9.06
C THR A 326 -7.70 10.96 -9.77
N ILE A 327 -7.78 12.19 -10.28
CA ILE A 327 -6.71 13.01 -10.91
C ILE A 327 -5.40 12.28 -11.29
N SER A 328 -5.19 12.12 -12.61
CA SER A 328 -3.90 11.78 -13.24
C SER A 328 -3.29 10.41 -12.89
N GLY A 329 -3.90 9.62 -12.03
CA GLY A 329 -3.44 8.28 -11.64
C GLY A 329 -4.37 7.16 -12.06
N GLY A 330 -3.81 5.95 -12.19
CA GLY A 330 -4.57 4.72 -12.42
C GLY A 330 -4.89 3.99 -11.13
N LEU A 331 -5.09 2.69 -11.22
CA LEU A 331 -5.00 1.78 -10.08
C LEU A 331 -3.53 1.64 -9.66
N PHE A 332 -2.64 1.56 -10.64
CA PHE A 332 -1.20 1.55 -10.46
C PHE A 332 -0.59 2.81 -11.07
N PHE A 333 0.19 3.53 -10.27
CA PHE A 333 0.96 4.68 -10.72
C PHE A 333 2.44 4.47 -10.45
N PHE A 334 3.25 4.65 -11.48
CA PHE A 334 4.68 4.39 -11.45
C PHE A 334 5.43 5.58 -12.04
N ASN A 335 6.41 6.10 -11.29
CA ASN A 335 7.23 7.23 -11.74
C ASN A 335 8.70 7.00 -11.40
N GLY A 336 9.54 6.71 -12.39
CA GLY A 336 10.97 6.43 -12.22
C GLY A 336 11.42 5.13 -12.91
N GLU A 337 12.46 4.52 -12.35
CA GLU A 337 13.16 3.36 -12.91
C GLU A 337 12.68 2.08 -12.24
N GLN A 338 11.54 1.55 -12.67
CA GLN A 338 10.97 0.34 -12.08
C GLN A 338 11.09 -0.90 -12.97
N ASN A 339 11.29 -2.07 -12.37
CA ASN A 339 11.02 -3.36 -13.00
C ASN A 339 9.77 -3.98 -12.35
N ILE A 340 8.66 -3.99 -13.08
CA ILE A 340 7.34 -4.40 -12.61
C ILE A 340 6.94 -5.71 -13.27
N ILE A 341 6.61 -6.72 -12.45
CA ILE A 341 6.11 -8.02 -12.88
C ILE A 341 4.72 -8.22 -12.28
N MET A 342 3.70 -8.34 -13.12
CA MET A 342 2.32 -8.59 -12.74
C MET A 342 1.84 -9.92 -13.31
N ARG A 343 1.28 -10.79 -12.46
CA ARG A 343 0.75 -12.10 -12.84
C ARG A 343 -0.62 -12.36 -12.24
N ASN A 344 -1.53 -12.95 -13.01
CA ASN A 344 -2.87 -13.36 -12.56
C ASN A 344 -3.64 -12.24 -11.86
N ILE A 345 -3.86 -11.13 -12.57
CA ILE A 345 -4.53 -9.94 -12.03
C ILE A 345 -6.01 -9.95 -12.42
N THR A 346 -6.92 -9.92 -11.45
CA THR A 346 -8.37 -9.84 -11.70
C THR A 346 -8.92 -8.55 -11.10
N ILE A 347 -9.44 -7.66 -11.93
CA ILE A 347 -9.99 -6.38 -11.47
C ILE A 347 -11.33 -6.08 -12.13
N ASN A 348 -12.32 -5.69 -11.33
CA ASN A 348 -13.66 -5.39 -11.79
C ASN A 348 -14.24 -4.10 -11.18
N ASP A 349 -15.13 -3.45 -11.94
CA ASP A 349 -15.90 -2.28 -11.52
C ASP A 349 -15.02 -1.12 -11.05
N ILE A 350 -14.34 -0.49 -12.00
CA ILE A 350 -13.37 0.57 -11.75
C ILE A 350 -13.86 1.86 -12.37
N THR A 351 -13.79 2.94 -11.60
CA THR A 351 -14.14 4.27 -12.09
C THR A 351 -12.96 5.22 -11.94
N GLY A 352 -12.77 6.08 -12.93
CA GLY A 352 -11.65 7.00 -13.02
C GLY A 352 -12.05 8.38 -13.48
N LYS A 353 -11.27 9.41 -13.13
CA LYS A 353 -11.38 10.77 -13.67
C LYS A 353 -10.04 11.29 -14.18
N ASN A 354 -10.07 12.17 -15.17
CA ASN A 354 -8.92 12.90 -15.75
C ASN A 354 -8.01 12.06 -16.68
N VAL A 355 -6.88 12.65 -17.08
CA VAL A 355 -5.88 12.12 -18.02
C VAL A 355 -5.11 10.95 -17.42
N GLY A 356 -4.54 10.10 -18.27
CA GLY A 356 -3.65 9.02 -17.85
C GLY A 356 -4.31 7.65 -17.99
N GLY A 357 -3.55 6.62 -17.62
CA GLY A 357 -3.93 5.22 -17.65
C GLY A 357 -4.76 4.83 -16.42
N LEU A 358 -6.00 4.36 -16.58
CA LEU A 358 -6.85 3.98 -15.45
C LEU A 358 -6.41 2.65 -14.82
N PHE A 359 -6.01 1.64 -15.58
CA PHE A 359 -5.41 0.45 -14.98
C PHE A 359 -3.97 0.74 -14.55
N LEU A 360 -3.12 1.18 -15.48
CA LEU A 360 -1.71 1.46 -15.21
C LEU A 360 -1.25 2.73 -15.91
N HIS A 361 -0.58 3.59 -15.14
CA HIS A 361 0.12 4.77 -15.62
C HIS A 361 1.59 4.69 -15.22
N ALA A 362 2.49 4.60 -16.20
CA ALA A 362 3.93 4.54 -15.98
C ALA A 362 4.67 5.68 -16.68
N LEU A 363 5.51 6.38 -15.92
CA LEU A 363 6.38 7.46 -16.34
C LEU A 363 7.82 7.04 -16.06
N GLY A 364 8.60 6.73 -17.10
CA GLY A 364 10.00 6.37 -16.97
C GLY A 364 10.90 7.54 -16.54
N GLY A 365 12.08 7.21 -16.04
CA GLY A 365 13.11 8.16 -15.60
C GLY A 365 14.23 8.34 -16.63
N VAL A 366 15.48 8.28 -16.18
CA VAL A 366 16.65 8.21 -17.07
C VAL A 366 16.73 6.84 -17.73
N GLU A 367 16.44 5.79 -16.96
CA GLU A 367 16.16 4.45 -17.49
C GLU A 367 14.65 4.22 -17.70
N ALA A 368 14.32 3.43 -18.72
CA ALA A 368 12.94 3.11 -19.07
C ALA A 368 12.29 2.23 -17.99
N ALA A 369 11.06 2.55 -17.60
CA ALA A 369 10.25 1.68 -16.74
C ALA A 369 9.94 0.38 -17.49
N LYS A 370 10.23 -0.78 -16.89
CA LYS A 370 9.98 -2.10 -17.47
C LYS A 370 8.73 -2.70 -16.83
N VAL A 371 7.73 -3.02 -17.64
CA VAL A 371 6.46 -3.59 -17.20
C VAL A 371 6.24 -4.92 -17.91
N ASP A 372 6.03 -5.98 -17.15
CA ASP A 372 5.69 -7.31 -17.66
C ASP A 372 4.39 -7.78 -17.00
N ILE A 373 3.32 -7.87 -17.80
CA ILE A 373 2.00 -8.34 -17.38
C ILE A 373 1.72 -9.66 -18.10
N ASP A 374 1.40 -10.71 -17.35
CA ASP A 374 1.00 -12.00 -17.92
C ASP A 374 -0.17 -12.60 -17.14
N GLY A 375 -1.30 -12.76 -17.83
CA GLY A 375 -2.55 -13.22 -17.23
C GLY A 375 -3.28 -12.11 -16.50
N CYS A 376 -4.23 -11.45 -17.17
CA CYS A 376 -5.13 -10.52 -16.50
C CYS A 376 -6.58 -10.62 -16.99
N TYR A 377 -7.54 -10.41 -16.09
CA TYR A 377 -8.95 -10.25 -16.39
C TYR A 377 -9.43 -8.91 -15.83
N LEU A 378 -9.65 -7.96 -16.72
CA LEU A 378 -10.06 -6.60 -16.38
C LEU A 378 -11.46 -6.37 -16.93
N SER A 379 -12.40 -5.95 -16.08
CA SER A 379 -13.79 -5.76 -16.50
C SER A 379 -14.44 -4.51 -15.92
N ASN A 380 -15.33 -3.90 -16.70
CA ASN A 380 -16.16 -2.76 -16.28
C ASN A 380 -15.32 -1.55 -15.82
N PHE A 381 -14.42 -1.07 -16.68
CA PHE A 381 -13.65 0.15 -16.46
C PHE A 381 -14.40 1.35 -17.05
N PHE A 382 -14.55 2.43 -16.29
CA PHE A 382 -15.14 3.69 -16.76
C PHE A 382 -14.25 4.88 -16.41
N GLN A 383 -13.71 5.57 -17.41
CA GLN A 383 -12.91 6.79 -17.20
C GLN A 383 -13.58 8.04 -17.77
N TYR A 384 -13.77 9.06 -16.95
CA TYR A 384 -14.28 10.36 -17.39
C TYR A 384 -13.14 11.37 -17.53
N SER A 385 -12.87 11.83 -18.75
CA SER A 385 -11.93 12.93 -19.00
C SER A 385 -12.46 13.87 -20.09
N GLU A 386 -12.23 15.17 -19.93
CA GLU A 386 -12.53 16.15 -20.99
C GLU A 386 -11.44 16.17 -22.09
N ILE A 387 -10.26 15.67 -21.76
CA ILE A 387 -9.10 15.55 -22.65
C ILE A 387 -8.67 14.09 -22.80
N ASN A 388 -7.71 13.81 -23.68
CA ASN A 388 -7.33 12.43 -24.00
C ASN A 388 -6.92 11.64 -22.74
N SER A 389 -7.48 10.44 -22.58
CA SER A 389 -7.27 9.55 -21.44
C SER A 389 -7.14 8.10 -21.90
N CYS A 390 -6.73 7.18 -21.03
CA CYS A 390 -6.53 5.78 -21.39
C CYS A 390 -7.09 4.85 -20.32
N SER A 391 -8.03 3.96 -20.65
CA SER A 391 -8.61 3.08 -19.62
C SER A 391 -7.72 1.89 -19.24
N PHE A 392 -6.74 1.51 -20.08
CA PHE A 392 -5.84 0.39 -19.79
C PHE A 392 -4.42 0.87 -19.48
N ILE A 393 -3.57 1.16 -20.48
CA ILE A 393 -2.16 1.50 -20.22
C ILE A 393 -1.78 2.84 -20.81
N TRP A 394 -1.19 3.69 -19.98
CA TRP A 394 -0.49 4.91 -20.38
C TRP A 394 1.00 4.77 -20.06
N LEU A 395 1.84 4.81 -21.10
CA LEU A 395 3.28 4.56 -20.98
C LEU A 395 4.08 5.72 -21.59
N ASN A 396 4.87 6.40 -20.76
CA ASN A 396 5.85 7.38 -21.23
C ASN A 396 7.25 6.87 -20.89
N TYR A 397 8.14 6.74 -21.87
CA TYR A 397 9.52 6.28 -21.66
C TYR A 397 9.59 4.88 -20.99
N GLY A 398 8.96 3.87 -21.60
CA GLY A 398 8.85 2.55 -20.97
C GLY A 398 8.88 1.36 -21.92
N ILE A 399 9.13 0.18 -21.37
CA ILE A 399 9.13 -1.11 -22.07
C ILE A 399 8.04 -1.98 -21.45
N ALA A 400 6.95 -2.20 -22.17
CA ALA A 400 5.84 -3.04 -21.73
C ALA A 400 5.75 -4.35 -22.52
N LYS A 401 5.60 -5.47 -21.81
CA LYS A 401 5.24 -6.79 -22.37
C LYS A 401 3.95 -7.25 -21.71
N ILE A 402 2.91 -7.46 -22.51
CA ILE A 402 1.56 -7.79 -22.04
C ILE A 402 1.12 -9.08 -22.73
N ASN A 403 0.82 -10.10 -21.95
CA ASN A 403 0.46 -11.42 -22.45
C ASN A 403 -0.83 -11.91 -21.78
N ASN A 404 -1.65 -12.63 -22.55
CA ASN A 404 -2.78 -13.42 -22.03
C ASN A 404 -3.79 -12.57 -21.21
N CYS A 405 -4.09 -11.35 -21.65
CA CYS A 405 -4.99 -10.44 -20.97
C CYS A 405 -6.37 -10.40 -21.64
N ASN A 406 -7.42 -10.38 -20.84
CA ASN A 406 -8.81 -10.24 -21.28
C ASN A 406 -9.42 -8.96 -20.69
N LEU A 407 -9.75 -8.01 -21.56
CA LEU A 407 -10.31 -6.72 -21.23
C LEU A 407 -11.74 -6.66 -21.76
N TYR A 408 -12.70 -6.47 -20.85
CA TYR A 408 -14.12 -6.50 -21.17
C TYR A 408 -14.86 -5.27 -20.67
N ASN A 409 -15.67 -4.66 -21.53
CA ASN A 409 -16.59 -3.56 -21.17
C ASN A 409 -15.87 -2.31 -20.65
N PHE A 410 -14.92 -1.79 -21.44
CA PHE A 410 -14.18 -0.56 -21.16
C PHE A 410 -14.92 0.65 -21.75
N LYS A 411 -15.11 1.70 -20.96
CA LYS A 411 -15.92 2.86 -21.30
C LYS A 411 -15.24 4.17 -20.90
N GLY A 412 -15.54 5.26 -21.60
CA GLY A 412 -15.13 6.59 -21.11
C GLY A 412 -15.61 7.79 -21.91
N ARG A 413 -15.17 8.98 -21.50
CA ARG A 413 -15.27 10.23 -22.27
C ARG A 413 -13.86 10.56 -22.76
N ASN A 414 -13.68 10.68 -24.08
CA ASN A 414 -12.38 10.90 -24.73
C ASN A 414 -11.28 9.94 -24.25
N ASN A 415 -11.52 8.64 -24.48
CA ASN A 415 -10.70 7.57 -23.93
C ASN A 415 -10.01 6.77 -25.03
N CYS A 416 -8.87 6.16 -24.72
CA CYS A 416 -8.23 5.14 -25.52
C CYS A 416 -8.02 3.88 -24.67
N ILE A 417 -7.65 2.77 -25.29
CA ILE A 417 -7.22 1.56 -24.59
C ILE A 417 -5.71 1.60 -24.36
N LEU A 418 -4.95 2.15 -25.30
CA LEU A 418 -3.50 2.23 -25.19
C LEU A 418 -3.02 3.62 -25.60
N TYR A 419 -2.17 4.20 -24.76
CA TYR A 419 -1.35 5.35 -25.11
C TYR A 419 0.11 5.02 -24.80
N GLN A 420 0.98 5.18 -25.79
CA GLN A 420 2.43 5.21 -25.55
C GLN A 420 3.04 6.47 -26.16
N ASP A 421 4.04 7.03 -25.48
CA ASP A 421 4.84 8.18 -25.96
C ASP A 421 6.26 7.76 -26.38
N THR A 422 7.04 8.74 -26.82
CA THR A 422 8.41 8.63 -27.34
C THR A 422 9.34 7.84 -26.40
N ASN A 423 10.26 7.10 -27.02
CA ASN A 423 11.16 6.10 -26.44
C ASN A 423 10.45 4.98 -25.68
N SER A 424 9.32 4.50 -26.22
CA SER A 424 8.57 3.39 -25.61
C SER A 424 8.41 2.19 -26.53
N TYR A 425 8.61 1.01 -25.97
CA TYR A 425 8.37 -0.28 -26.60
C TYR A 425 7.17 -0.96 -25.93
N THR A 426 6.16 -1.35 -26.69
CA THR A 426 5.05 -2.16 -26.17
C THR A 426 4.83 -3.39 -27.03
N GLU A 427 4.77 -4.56 -26.41
CA GLU A 427 4.37 -5.82 -27.03
C GLU A 427 3.13 -6.40 -26.35
N ILE A 428 2.04 -6.59 -27.10
CA ILE A 428 0.79 -7.20 -26.65
C ILE A 428 0.57 -8.51 -27.39
N LYS A 429 0.43 -9.61 -26.65
CA LYS A 429 0.23 -10.96 -27.20
C LYS A 429 -0.99 -11.66 -26.61
N ASN A 430 -1.63 -12.49 -27.43
CA ASN A 430 -2.66 -13.45 -27.00
C ASN A 430 -3.76 -12.81 -26.13
N SER A 431 -4.14 -11.56 -26.43
CA SER A 431 -5.04 -10.77 -25.59
C SER A 431 -6.36 -10.46 -26.30
N ILE A 432 -7.43 -10.30 -25.52
CA ILE A 432 -8.79 -10.05 -25.99
C ILE A 432 -9.24 -8.69 -25.47
N PHE A 433 -9.78 -7.87 -26.38
CA PHE A 433 -10.36 -6.57 -26.10
C PHE A 433 -11.81 -6.56 -26.62
N GLU A 434 -12.77 -6.52 -25.72
CA GLU A 434 -14.20 -6.67 -26.04
C GLU A 434 -15.05 -5.56 -25.42
N LYS A 435 -16.04 -5.06 -26.18
CA LYS A 435 -17.03 -4.06 -25.73
C LYS A 435 -16.40 -2.74 -25.27
N TYR A 436 -15.54 -2.18 -26.10
CA TYR A 436 -15.02 -0.84 -25.91
C TYR A 436 -16.00 0.24 -26.38
N SER A 437 -16.13 1.33 -25.63
CA SER A 437 -16.95 2.48 -26.01
C SER A 437 -16.38 3.82 -25.52
N SER A 438 -16.55 4.87 -26.31
CA SER A 438 -16.32 6.25 -25.88
C SER A 438 -17.56 7.11 -26.12
N ASN A 439 -17.81 8.07 -25.24
CA ASN A 439 -18.89 9.05 -25.37
C ASN A 439 -18.57 10.15 -26.40
N THR A 440 -17.29 10.37 -26.69
CA THR A 440 -16.81 11.32 -27.70
C THR A 440 -15.90 10.59 -28.70
N PRO A 441 -15.77 11.08 -29.94
CA PRO A 441 -14.83 10.53 -30.91
C PRO A 441 -13.44 10.32 -30.29
N SER A 442 -12.91 9.09 -30.33
CA SER A 442 -11.60 8.80 -29.74
C SER A 442 -10.75 7.80 -30.53
N ILE A 443 -9.44 7.88 -30.35
CA ILE A 443 -8.45 6.94 -30.89
C ILE A 443 -8.41 5.75 -29.94
N ILE A 444 -8.58 4.51 -30.41
CA ILE A 444 -8.49 3.34 -29.50
C ILE A 444 -7.04 3.05 -29.11
N ILE A 445 -6.12 3.06 -30.08
CA ILE A 445 -4.70 2.78 -29.89
C ILE A 445 -3.90 3.98 -30.38
N ASN A 446 -3.20 4.64 -29.47
CA ASN A 446 -2.40 5.82 -29.75
C ASN A 446 -0.91 5.53 -29.55
N ASN A 447 -0.18 5.48 -30.65
CA ASN A 447 1.28 5.40 -30.68
C ASN A 447 1.85 6.79 -30.99
N HIS A 448 2.26 7.51 -29.96
CA HIS A 448 2.76 8.86 -30.11
C HIS A 448 4.29 8.87 -30.05
N SER A 449 4.95 9.40 -31.07
CA SER A 449 6.41 9.49 -31.13
C SER A 449 6.84 10.83 -31.73
N TYR A 450 7.57 11.63 -30.96
CA TYR A 450 8.08 12.92 -31.40
C TYR A 450 9.40 12.77 -32.16
N GLY A 451 9.29 12.57 -33.47
CA GLY A 451 10.25 13.12 -34.45
C GLY A 451 11.72 12.66 -34.40
N THR A 452 12.04 11.54 -33.75
CA THR A 452 13.38 10.93 -33.84
C THR A 452 13.27 9.48 -34.31
N LYS A 453 14.12 9.08 -35.26
CA LYS A 453 14.21 7.69 -35.78
C LYS A 453 14.87 6.78 -34.74
N ASN A 454 14.32 6.70 -33.54
CA ASN A 454 14.84 5.82 -32.49
C ASN A 454 14.15 4.46 -32.60
N GLU A 455 14.95 3.39 -32.59
CA GLU A 455 14.49 2.00 -32.77
C GLU A 455 13.51 1.52 -31.67
N ILE A 456 13.44 2.24 -30.55
CA ILE A 456 12.66 1.82 -29.36
C ILE A 456 11.17 2.10 -29.54
N ASP A 457 10.76 3.04 -30.41
CA ASP A 457 9.35 3.42 -30.63
C ASP A 457 8.60 2.36 -31.44
N THR A 458 8.31 1.24 -30.79
CA THR A 458 7.68 0.08 -31.41
C THR A 458 6.44 -0.34 -30.63
N LEU A 459 5.33 -0.48 -31.35
CA LEU A 459 4.12 -1.15 -30.87
C LEU A 459 3.93 -2.46 -31.64
N MET A 460 3.89 -3.58 -30.93
CA MET A 460 3.66 -4.90 -31.51
C MET A 460 2.40 -5.52 -30.92
N ILE A 461 1.45 -5.87 -31.78
CA ILE A 461 0.19 -6.52 -31.43
C ILE A 461 0.14 -7.86 -32.17
N LYS A 462 0.13 -8.97 -31.44
CA LYS A 462 0.23 -10.32 -32.02
C LYS A 462 -0.80 -11.26 -31.43
N ASN A 463 -1.47 -12.05 -32.27
CA ASN A 463 -2.46 -13.05 -31.86
C ASN A 463 -3.58 -12.45 -30.96
N CYS A 464 -3.97 -11.20 -31.19
CA CYS A 464 -4.97 -10.52 -30.37
C CYS A 464 -6.36 -10.57 -31.01
N LYS A 465 -7.39 -10.23 -30.23
CA LYS A 465 -8.77 -10.07 -30.69
C LYS A 465 -9.33 -8.73 -30.26
N PHE A 466 -9.87 -7.96 -31.20
CA PHE A 466 -10.59 -6.71 -30.95
C PHE A 466 -12.03 -6.88 -31.44
N MET A 467 -13.00 -6.83 -30.53
CA MET A 467 -14.37 -7.22 -30.81
C MET A 467 -15.40 -6.23 -30.24
N ASP A 468 -16.50 -6.06 -30.96
CA ASP A 468 -17.71 -5.37 -30.49
C ASP A 468 -17.45 -3.92 -30.01
N MET A 469 -16.74 -3.13 -30.81
CA MET A 469 -16.42 -1.74 -30.47
C MET A 469 -17.30 -0.80 -31.32
N LYS A 470 -18.43 -0.36 -30.74
CA LYS A 470 -19.57 0.14 -31.53
C LYS A 470 -19.85 1.64 -31.46
N THR A 471 -19.23 2.40 -30.56
CA THR A 471 -19.65 3.79 -30.31
C THR A 471 -18.49 4.79 -30.32
N ASN A 472 -18.65 5.84 -31.14
CA ASN A 472 -17.80 7.04 -31.26
C ASN A 472 -16.29 6.76 -31.30
N ILE A 473 -15.90 5.75 -32.07
CA ILE A 473 -14.49 5.54 -32.39
C ILE A 473 -14.14 6.43 -33.58
N TYR A 474 -13.12 7.25 -33.41
CA TYR A 474 -12.56 8.09 -34.46
C TYR A 474 -11.67 7.29 -35.41
N THR A 475 -10.72 6.54 -34.82
CA THR A 475 -9.85 5.58 -35.50
C THR A 475 -9.49 4.45 -34.54
N LEU A 476 -9.28 3.25 -35.07
CA LEU A 476 -8.75 2.14 -34.28
C LEU A 476 -7.30 2.43 -33.86
N LEU A 477 -6.49 2.99 -34.77
CA LEU A 477 -5.09 3.25 -34.53
C LEU A 477 -4.62 4.60 -35.08
N ALA A 478 -3.79 5.29 -34.32
CA ALA A 478 -3.01 6.44 -34.75
C ALA A 478 -1.53 6.23 -34.39
N SER A 479 -0.65 6.65 -35.29
CA SER A 479 0.81 6.62 -35.15
C SER A 479 1.41 7.92 -35.64
N THR A 480 2.13 8.64 -34.77
CA THR A 480 2.83 9.89 -35.10
C THR A 480 4.34 9.74 -35.22
N GLY A 481 4.85 8.51 -35.15
CA GLY A 481 6.23 8.09 -35.43
C GLY A 481 6.40 6.59 -35.11
N GLY A 482 7.61 6.05 -35.29
CA GLY A 482 7.94 4.67 -34.90
C GLY A 482 7.35 3.56 -35.78
N THR A 483 7.36 2.32 -35.27
CA THR A 483 6.87 1.13 -35.99
C THR A 483 5.70 0.48 -35.27
N VAL A 484 4.60 0.26 -35.98
CA VAL A 484 3.44 -0.50 -35.52
C VAL A 484 3.35 -1.82 -36.30
N ASN A 485 3.33 -2.95 -35.59
CA ASN A 485 3.19 -4.28 -36.18
C ASN A 485 1.91 -4.96 -35.67
N ILE A 486 1.00 -5.33 -36.57
CA ILE A 486 -0.23 -6.09 -36.27
C ILE A 486 -0.15 -7.45 -36.96
N ILE A 487 -0.10 -8.53 -36.18
CA ILE A 487 0.23 -9.88 -36.67
C ILE A 487 -0.82 -10.87 -36.15
N ASN A 488 -1.35 -11.74 -37.02
CA ASN A 488 -2.27 -12.82 -36.64
C ASN A 488 -3.46 -12.35 -35.77
N THR A 489 -3.98 -11.14 -36.01
CA THR A 489 -4.99 -10.51 -35.14
C THR A 489 -6.38 -10.63 -35.77
N GLU A 490 -7.40 -10.77 -34.93
CA GLU A 490 -8.81 -10.73 -35.35
C GLU A 490 -9.42 -9.39 -34.95
N VAL A 491 -9.99 -8.66 -35.91
CA VAL A 491 -10.72 -7.42 -35.67
C VAL A 491 -12.14 -7.62 -36.19
N LYS A 492 -13.13 -7.50 -35.30
CA LYS A 492 -14.51 -7.88 -35.60
C LYS A 492 -15.52 -6.88 -35.00
N ASP A 493 -16.55 -6.57 -35.78
CA ASP A 493 -17.70 -5.76 -35.33
C ASP A 493 -17.27 -4.39 -34.76
N ILE A 494 -16.51 -3.64 -35.57
CA ILE A 494 -16.03 -2.28 -35.23
C ILE A 494 -16.81 -1.23 -36.04
N GLU A 495 -17.29 -0.20 -35.34
CA GLU A 495 -18.12 0.85 -35.92
C GLU A 495 -17.56 2.24 -35.58
N ALA A 496 -16.87 2.84 -36.55
CA ALA A 496 -16.31 4.18 -36.43
C ALA A 496 -17.33 5.26 -36.84
N ILE A 497 -17.78 6.04 -35.86
CA ILE A 497 -18.69 7.21 -35.96
C ILE A 497 -20.00 6.96 -36.72
N ASN A 498 -20.98 6.32 -36.07
CA ASN A 498 -22.33 6.21 -36.62
C ASN A 498 -23.35 7.20 -36.00
N HIS A 499 -22.98 8.00 -34.99
CA HIS A 499 -23.99 8.67 -34.13
C HIS A 499 -23.80 10.15 -33.76
N TYR A 500 -22.79 10.87 -34.28
CA TYR A 500 -22.65 12.31 -33.98
C TYR A 500 -22.86 13.20 -35.21
N ASN A 501 -24.09 13.71 -35.37
CA ASN A 501 -24.49 14.72 -36.36
C ASN A 501 -24.00 16.15 -36.02
N GLY A 502 -23.06 16.29 -35.08
CA GLY A 502 -22.52 17.56 -34.60
C GLY A 502 -21.45 18.18 -35.52
N ILE A 503 -21.24 19.49 -35.35
CA ILE A 503 -20.32 20.35 -36.12
C ILE A 503 -18.86 19.85 -36.10
N GLU A 504 -18.43 19.16 -35.04
CA GLU A 504 -17.04 18.68 -34.86
C GLU A 504 -16.60 17.64 -35.89
N CYS A 505 -17.53 16.91 -36.52
CA CYS A 505 -17.19 15.96 -37.57
C CYS A 505 -16.80 16.66 -38.89
N LYS A 506 -17.22 17.92 -39.11
CA LYS A 506 -16.90 18.66 -40.34
C LYS A 506 -15.43 19.11 -40.41
N THR A 507 -14.78 19.33 -39.28
CA THR A 507 -13.35 19.70 -39.19
C THR A 507 -12.42 18.48 -39.13
N LEU A 508 -12.91 17.32 -38.69
CA LEU A 508 -12.15 16.07 -38.54
C LEU A 508 -12.40 15.04 -39.65
N ASN A 509 -13.12 15.43 -40.71
CA ASN A 509 -13.50 14.57 -41.83
C ASN A 509 -12.34 13.83 -42.53
N ASN A 510 -11.08 14.18 -42.27
CA ASN A 510 -9.91 13.52 -42.85
C ASN A 510 -9.29 12.45 -41.95
N TYR A 511 -9.81 12.20 -40.75
CA TYR A 511 -9.25 11.16 -39.89
C TYR A 511 -10.26 10.20 -39.25
N CYS A 512 -11.53 10.22 -39.70
CA CYS A 512 -12.56 9.24 -39.40
C CYS A 512 -12.42 7.94 -40.23
N SER A 513 -11.27 7.28 -40.16
CA SER A 513 -11.02 5.98 -40.81
C SER A 513 -10.59 4.93 -39.80
N ILE A 514 -10.60 3.65 -40.19
CA ILE A 514 -10.15 2.58 -39.29
C ILE A 514 -8.67 2.74 -38.93
N PHE A 515 -7.84 3.16 -39.89
CA PHE A 515 -6.43 3.52 -39.72
C PHE A 515 -6.23 5.01 -40.06
N GLY A 516 -6.47 5.84 -39.05
CA GLY A 516 -6.66 7.29 -39.14
C GLY A 516 -5.43 8.11 -39.50
N LEU A 517 -4.38 8.07 -38.67
CA LEU A 517 -3.24 9.00 -38.75
C LEU A 517 -1.94 8.20 -38.69
N ILE A 518 -1.24 8.04 -39.81
CA ILE A 518 0.09 7.42 -39.89
C ILE A 518 1.03 8.47 -40.49
N VAL A 519 1.79 9.18 -39.64
CA VAL A 519 2.60 10.35 -40.03
C VAL A 519 4.02 10.30 -39.46
N ASN A 520 4.88 11.24 -39.88
CA ASN A 520 6.29 11.38 -39.47
C ASN A 520 7.10 10.08 -39.56
N ASP A 521 7.20 9.51 -40.76
CA ASP A 521 7.93 8.26 -41.03
C ASP A 521 7.43 7.04 -40.24
N SER A 522 6.19 7.06 -39.73
CA SER A 522 5.55 5.90 -39.11
C SER A 522 5.46 4.73 -40.09
N ILE A 523 5.84 3.53 -39.63
CA ILE A 523 5.71 2.28 -40.38
C ILE A 523 4.55 1.46 -39.80
N LEU A 524 3.58 1.09 -40.63
CA LEU A 524 2.50 0.18 -40.24
C LEU A 524 2.61 -1.14 -41.02
N ASN A 525 2.92 -2.22 -40.31
CA ASN A 525 3.00 -3.57 -40.87
C ASN A 525 1.80 -4.40 -40.41
N ILE A 526 1.01 -4.92 -41.36
CA ILE A 526 -0.13 -5.79 -41.07
C ILE A 526 0.10 -7.13 -41.76
N SER A 527 0.02 -8.22 -41.01
CA SER A 527 0.16 -9.58 -41.57
C SER A 527 -0.84 -10.55 -40.93
N ASN A 528 -1.39 -11.45 -41.75
CA ASN A 528 -2.30 -12.52 -41.31
C ASN A 528 -3.45 -12.05 -40.40
N THR A 529 -3.94 -10.83 -40.61
CA THR A 529 -4.94 -10.19 -39.76
C THR A 529 -6.28 -10.17 -40.49
N THR A 530 -7.36 -10.56 -39.81
CA THR A 530 -8.71 -10.66 -40.39
C THR A 530 -9.58 -9.52 -39.88
N TYR A 531 -10.30 -8.86 -40.79
CA TYR A 531 -11.24 -7.79 -40.51
C TYR A 531 -12.65 -8.24 -40.92
N THR A 532 -13.58 -8.29 -39.97
CA THR A 532 -14.96 -8.72 -40.21
C THR A 532 -15.94 -7.67 -39.70
N ASN A 533 -16.94 -7.29 -40.51
CA ASN A 533 -17.96 -6.29 -40.15
C ASN A 533 -17.37 -4.97 -39.63
N ILE A 534 -16.46 -4.41 -40.41
CA ILE A 534 -15.80 -3.15 -40.07
C ILE A 534 -16.46 -2.02 -40.86
N THR A 535 -16.96 -1.01 -40.14
CA THR A 535 -17.60 0.17 -40.73
C THR A 535 -16.84 1.43 -40.32
N GLY A 536 -16.44 2.25 -41.29
CA GLY A 536 -15.85 3.55 -41.04
C GLY A 536 -16.27 4.57 -42.08
N LYS A 537 -16.39 5.84 -41.68
CA LYS A 537 -16.92 6.93 -42.52
C LYS A 537 -16.10 7.16 -43.81
N ILE A 538 -14.77 7.09 -43.72
CA ILE A 538 -13.85 7.29 -44.86
C ILE A 538 -13.32 5.94 -45.39
N GLY A 539 -13.75 4.81 -44.81
CA GLY A 539 -13.23 3.49 -45.11
C GLY A 539 -12.02 3.10 -44.24
N PHE A 540 -11.09 2.33 -44.81
CA PHE A 540 -10.03 1.66 -44.05
C PHE A 540 -8.87 2.58 -43.63
N ALA A 541 -8.50 3.58 -44.41
CA ALA A 541 -7.39 4.47 -44.08
C ALA A 541 -7.62 5.89 -44.61
N SER A 542 -7.01 6.87 -43.95
CA SER A 542 -7.05 8.28 -44.34
C SER A 542 -5.70 8.94 -44.10
N TYR A 543 -5.39 10.01 -44.84
CA TYR A 543 -4.23 10.90 -44.62
C TYR A 543 -2.86 10.19 -44.50
N TYR A 544 -2.37 9.63 -45.62
CA TYR A 544 -0.95 9.29 -45.79
C TYR A 544 -0.20 10.51 -46.32
N LEU A 545 0.61 11.17 -45.48
CA LEU A 545 1.71 11.99 -46.00
C LEU A 545 2.88 11.05 -46.30
N ALA A 546 2.75 10.27 -47.37
CA ALA A 546 3.87 9.53 -47.91
C ALA A 546 4.90 10.53 -48.43
N LYS A 547 6.14 10.42 -47.96
CA LYS A 547 7.31 11.00 -48.63
C LYS A 547 7.96 9.94 -49.49
#